data_AF-A0A1F5CH41-F1
#
_entry.id   AF-A0A1F5CH41-F1
#
_cell.length_a   1.000
_cell.length_b   1.000
_cell.length_c   1.000
_cell.angle_alpha   90.00
_cell.angle_beta   90.00
_cell.angle_gamma   90.00
#
_symmetry.space_group_name_H-M   'P 1'
#
loop_
_entity.id
_entity.type
_entity.pdbx_description
1 polymer ?
#
loop_
_entity_poly.entity_id
_entity_poly.type
_entity_poly.pdbx_seq_one_letter_code
_entity_poly.pdbx_strand_id
1 'polypeptide(L)'
;MDYGLLCPKCGKEPSQGTLLFIPSWSIRRMDIPYFMCGSCRIICADKASIRKYVCWWKKLAFTKRHLPSNKVLYKMALERAENIVDYYVANIGYHRARFLRK
;
A
#
# COMPACT_ATOMS: atom_id res chain seq x y z
N MET A 1 -11.88 -2.46 2.08
CA MET A 1 -11.95 -1.13 1.45
C MET A 1 -11.79 -1.40 -0.03
N ASP A 2 -12.82 -1.15 -0.84
CA ASP A 2 -12.67 -1.26 -2.29
C ASP A 2 -11.84 -0.07 -2.79
N TYR A 3 -10.78 -0.35 -3.54
CA TYR A 3 -9.89 0.66 -4.10
C TYR A 3 -10.23 0.98 -5.56
N GLY A 4 -11.14 0.23 -6.19
CA GLY A 4 -11.58 0.42 -7.56
C GLY A 4 -10.42 0.36 -8.55
N LEU A 5 -9.55 -0.64 -8.43
CA LEU A 5 -8.35 -0.78 -9.27
C LEU A 5 -8.50 -1.92 -10.27
N LEU A 6 -7.98 -1.74 -11.49
CA LEU A 6 -7.98 -2.75 -12.55
C LEU A 6 -6.59 -2.90 -13.17
N CYS A 7 -6.20 -4.14 -13.48
CA CYS A 7 -4.94 -4.43 -14.14
C CYS A 7 -4.91 -3.79 -15.53
N PRO A 8 -3.87 -3.01 -15.89
CA PRO A 8 -3.83 -2.32 -17.17
C PRO A 8 -3.69 -3.29 -18.37
N LYS A 9 -3.28 -4.54 -18.13
CA LYS A 9 -3.10 -5.55 -19.19
C LYS A 9 -4.33 -6.43 -19.40
N CYS A 10 -4.92 -6.94 -18.32
CA CYS A 10 -6.02 -7.92 -18.41
C CYS A 10 -7.38 -7.39 -17.92
N GLY A 11 -7.45 -6.15 -17.43
CA GLY A 11 -8.69 -5.55 -16.93
C GLY A 11 -9.26 -6.17 -15.66
N LYS A 12 -8.62 -7.22 -15.11
CA LYS A 12 -9.06 -7.88 -13.87
C LYS A 12 -8.70 -7.06 -12.63
N GLU A 13 -9.51 -7.20 -11.59
CA GLU A 13 -9.20 -6.62 -10.28
C GLU A 13 -7.91 -7.25 -9.71
N PRO A 14 -6.96 -6.44 -9.20
CA PRO A 14 -5.77 -6.97 -8.55
C PRO A 14 -6.13 -7.66 -7.24
N SER A 15 -5.33 -8.65 -6.89
CA SER A 15 -5.22 -9.11 -5.52
C SER A 15 -4.58 -8.02 -4.66
N GLN A 16 -5.17 -7.74 -3.51
CA GLN A 16 -4.59 -6.86 -2.51
C GLN A 16 -3.69 -7.68 -1.58
N GLY A 17 -2.42 -7.30 -1.52
CA GLY A 17 -1.49 -7.70 -0.45
C GLY A 17 -1.45 -6.65 0.64
N THR A 18 -1.02 -7.03 1.84
CA THR A 18 -0.90 -6.11 2.96
C THR A 18 0.43 -6.33 3.69
N LEU A 19 1.22 -5.27 3.84
CA LEU A 19 2.45 -5.26 4.59
C LEU A 19 2.16 -4.83 6.02
N LEU A 20 2.48 -5.70 6.98
CA LEU A 20 2.39 -5.38 8.40
C LEU A 20 3.60 -4.54 8.82
N PHE A 21 3.35 -3.34 9.34
CA PHE A 21 4.36 -2.45 9.88
C PHE A 21 3.95 -1.99 11.29
N ILE A 22 4.78 -2.27 12.30
CA ILE A 22 4.57 -1.77 13.67
C ILE A 22 5.59 -0.66 13.92
N PRO A 23 5.18 0.62 13.95
CA PRO A 23 6.09 1.71 14.27
C PRO A 23 6.55 1.59 15.73
N SER A 24 7.83 1.88 16.02
CA SER A 24 8.38 1.83 17.38
C SER A 24 7.63 2.72 18.40
N TRP A 25 7.03 3.81 17.92
CA TRP A 25 6.25 4.76 18.73
C TRP A 25 4.75 4.39 18.84
N SER A 26 4.31 3.27 18.27
CA SER A 26 2.91 2.85 18.24
C SER A 26 2.73 1.36 18.55
N ILE A 27 1.81 1.04 19.46
CA ILE A 27 1.34 -0.34 19.70
C ILE A 27 0.37 -0.82 18.61
N ARG A 28 -0.13 0.10 17.78
CA ARG A 28 -1.01 -0.23 16.66
C ARG A 28 -0.17 -0.53 15.43
N ARG A 29 -0.48 -1.66 14.78
CA ARG A 29 0.04 -2.03 13.47
C ARG A 29 -0.57 -1.18 12.36
N MET A 30 0.23 -0.87 11.35
CA MET A 30 -0.15 -0.33 10.05
C MET A 30 -0.12 -1.48 9.04
N ASP A 31 -1.29 -1.86 8.58
CA ASP A 31 -1.55 -2.86 7.56
C ASP A 31 -1.54 -2.16 6.18
N ILE A 32 -0.35 -1.90 5.63
CA ILE A 32 -0.14 -1.05 4.43
C ILE A 32 -0.50 -1.83 3.15
N PRO A 33 -1.43 -1.35 2.31
CA PRO A 33 -1.85 -2.08 1.12
C PRO A 33 -0.84 -1.96 -0.04
N TYR A 34 -0.70 -3.04 -0.81
CA TYR A 34 -0.09 -3.08 -2.14
C TYR A 34 -0.92 -3.98 -3.06
N PHE A 35 -0.78 -3.82 -4.39
CA PHE A 35 -1.68 -4.45 -5.36
C PHE A 35 -0.89 -5.28 -6.37
N MET A 36 -1.40 -6.48 -6.67
CA MET A 36 -0.76 -7.43 -7.56
C MET A 36 -1.74 -8.05 -8.55
N CYS A 37 -1.30 -8.24 -9.78
CA CYS A 37 -1.94 -9.10 -10.75
C CYS A 37 -1.04 -10.31 -11.00
N GLY A 38 -1.45 -11.48 -10.49
CA GLY A 38 -0.69 -12.72 -10.67
C GLY A 38 -0.57 -13.15 -12.14
N SER A 39 -1.63 -12.99 -12.93
CA SER A 39 -1.64 -13.37 -14.35
C SER A 39 -0.68 -12.54 -15.20
N CYS A 40 -0.64 -11.22 -14.97
CA CYS A 40 0.20 -10.31 -15.75
C CYS A 40 1.54 -10.00 -15.10
N ARG A 41 1.80 -10.58 -13.92
CA ARG A 41 2.99 -10.31 -13.08
C ARG A 41 3.21 -8.81 -12.86
N ILE A 42 2.14 -8.07 -12.62
CA ILE A 42 2.20 -6.62 -12.35
C ILE A 42 2.03 -6.39 -10.85
N ILE A 43 2.81 -5.48 -10.29
CA ILE A 43 2.70 -5.06 -8.89
C ILE A 43 2.80 -3.53 -8.78
N CYS A 44 2.09 -2.93 -7.83
CA CYS A 44 2.22 -1.52 -7.50
C CYS A 44 1.92 -1.19 -6.03
N ALA A 45 2.49 -0.08 -5.58
CA ALA A 45 2.07 0.66 -4.40
C ALA A 45 1.22 1.87 -4.84
N ASP A 46 -0.11 1.74 -4.87
CA ASP A 46 -0.96 2.85 -5.32
C ASP A 46 -0.96 4.00 -4.29
N LYS A 47 -0.35 5.11 -4.68
CA LYS A 47 -0.15 6.30 -3.83
C LYS A 47 -1.45 6.83 -3.23
N ALA A 48 -2.55 6.80 -3.98
CA ALA A 48 -3.82 7.33 -3.48
C ALA A 48 -4.48 6.39 -2.48
N SER A 49 -4.39 5.08 -2.72
CA SER A 49 -4.84 4.04 -1.80
C SER A 49 -4.06 4.10 -0.49
N ILE A 50 -2.74 4.28 -0.54
CA ILE A 50 -1.89 4.49 0.64
C ILE A 50 -2.27 5.78 1.36
N ARG A 51 -2.51 6.89 0.65
CA ARG A 51 -2.95 8.14 1.27
C ARG A 51 -4.30 7.98 1.98
N LYS A 52 -5.29 7.35 1.33
CA LYS A 52 -6.61 7.04 1.93
C LYS A 52 -6.44 6.17 3.18
N TYR A 53 -5.60 5.13 3.09
CA TYR A 53 -5.30 4.24 4.19
C TYR A 53 -4.69 4.98 5.38
N VAL A 54 -3.66 5.81 5.18
CA VAL A 54 -3.01 6.58 6.24
C VAL A 54 -3.99 7.52 6.94
N CYS A 55 -4.84 8.22 6.17
CA CYS A 55 -5.87 9.08 6.73
C CYS A 55 -6.87 8.29 7.60
N TRP A 56 -7.31 7.12 7.12
CA TRP A 56 -8.21 6.23 7.86
C TRP A 56 -7.54 5.67 9.12
N TRP A 57 -6.32 5.15 9.00
CA TRP A 57 -5.56 4.59 10.10
C TRP A 57 -5.31 5.61 11.21
N LYS A 58 -4.97 6.85 10.85
CA LYS A 58 -4.78 7.93 11.84
C LYS A 58 -6.07 8.26 12.58
N LYS A 59 -7.22 8.25 11.90
CA LYS A 59 -8.53 8.39 12.57
C LYS A 59 -8.76 7.25 13.56
N LEU A 60 -8.40 6.02 13.23
CA LEU A 60 -8.52 4.92 14.20
C LEU A 60 -7.53 5.01 15.37
N ALA A 61 -6.39 5.68 15.16
CA ALA A 61 -5.36 5.87 16.17
C ALA A 61 -5.63 7.07 17.11
N PHE A 62 -6.82 7.68 17.07
CA PHE A 62 -7.22 8.92 17.77
C PHE A 62 -6.93 8.97 19.29
N THR A 63 -6.53 7.87 19.93
CA THR A 63 -6.23 7.80 21.37
C THR A 63 -4.82 8.26 21.77
N LYS A 64 -3.92 8.63 20.86
CA LYS A 64 -2.54 9.03 21.22
C LYS A 64 -2.19 10.48 20.82
N ARG A 65 -1.80 11.30 21.81
CA ARG A 65 -1.41 12.72 21.67
C ARG A 65 -0.11 12.97 20.86
N HIS A 66 0.62 11.94 20.43
CA HIS A 66 1.94 12.09 19.80
C HIS A 66 2.10 11.29 18.48
N LEU A 67 1.07 11.25 17.65
CA LEU A 67 1.20 10.65 16.32
C LEU A 67 1.93 11.61 15.36
N PRO A 68 2.81 11.09 14.49
CA PRO A 68 3.40 11.88 13.42
C PRO A 68 2.35 12.54 12.50
N SER A 69 2.80 13.56 11.75
CA SER A 69 1.95 14.21 10.75
C SER A 69 1.55 13.21 9.65
N ASN A 70 0.42 13.47 8.98
CA ASN A 70 -0.02 12.63 7.85
C ASN A 70 1.03 12.52 6.75
N LYS A 71 1.81 13.59 6.54
CA LYS A 71 2.91 13.62 5.57
C LYS A 71 4.01 12.63 5.92
N VAL A 72 4.39 12.56 7.20
CA VAL A 72 5.40 11.60 7.70
C VAL A 72 4.87 10.18 7.59
N LEU A 73 3.65 9.92 8.07
CA LEU A 73 3.02 8.59 7.99
C LEU A 73 2.88 8.11 6.54
N TYR A 74 2.49 9.00 5.64
CA TYR A 74 2.38 8.71 4.21
C TYR A 74 3.74 8.37 3.60
N LYS A 75 4.79 9.15 3.89
CA LYS A 75 6.14 8.87 3.37
C LYS A 75 6.64 7.51 3.86
N MET A 76 6.50 7.23 5.16
CA MET A 76 6.88 5.95 5.75
C MET A 76 6.10 4.78 5.13
N ALA A 77 4.78 4.90 5.02
CA ALA A 77 3.94 3.84 4.46
C ALA A 77 4.26 3.58 2.98
N LEU A 78 4.46 4.65 2.20
CA LEU A 78 4.81 4.54 0.79
C LEU A 78 6.18 3.89 0.61
N GLU A 79 7.19 4.33 1.34
CA GLU A 79 8.54 3.75 1.29
C GLU A 79 8.52 2.26 1.62
N ARG A 80 7.76 1.86 2.64
CA ARG A 80 7.59 0.45 3.01
C ARG A 80 6.88 -0.37 1.94
N ALA A 81 5.82 0.18 1.33
CA ALA A 81 5.13 -0.47 0.23
C ALA A 81 6.03 -0.61 -1.01
N GLU A 82 6.78 0.43 -1.36
CA GLU A 82 7.73 0.42 -2.48
C GLU A 82 8.86 -0.60 -2.27
N ASN A 83 9.36 -0.77 -1.04
CA ASN A 83 10.37 -1.80 -0.76
C ASN A 83 9.83 -3.22 -1.06
N ILE A 84 8.56 -3.48 -0.79
CA ILE A 84 7.92 -4.76 -1.16
C ILE A 84 7.78 -4.87 -2.68
N VAL A 85 7.36 -3.79 -3.35
CA VAL A 85 7.28 -3.74 -4.82
C VAL A 85 8.65 -4.06 -5.42
N ASP A 86 9.71 -3.41 -4.96
CA ASP A 86 11.09 -3.62 -5.39
C ASP A 86 11.54 -5.06 -5.16
N TYR A 87 11.25 -5.64 -3.99
CA TYR A 87 11.57 -7.03 -3.69
C TYR A 87 10.94 -8.01 -4.69
N TYR A 88 9.64 -7.85 -4.97
CA TYR A 88 8.92 -8.71 -5.93
C TYR A 88 9.43 -8.53 -7.35
N VAL A 89 9.81 -7.31 -7.73
CA VAL A 89 10.36 -7.02 -9.06
C VAL A 89 11.74 -7.65 -9.22
N ALA A 90 12.60 -7.50 -8.22
CA ALA A 90 13.97 -8.03 -8.26
C ALA A 90 14.03 -9.56 -8.16
N ASN A 91 13.14 -10.19 -7.37
CA ASN A 91 13.30 -11.61 -7.00
C ASN A 91 12.19 -12.54 -7.51
N ILE A 92 11.01 -12.04 -7.85
CA ILE A 92 9.81 -12.86 -8.14
C ILE A 92 9.35 -12.69 -9.61
N GLY A 93 10.06 -11.88 -10.39
CA GLY A 93 9.77 -11.67 -11.82
C GLY A 93 8.50 -10.83 -12.06
N TYR A 94 8.12 -9.99 -11.09
CA TYR A 94 7.06 -9.00 -11.29
C TYR A 94 7.61 -7.75 -11.98
N HIS A 95 6.72 -6.95 -12.57
CA HIS A 95 7.05 -5.66 -13.16
C HIS A 95 6.19 -4.55 -12.56
N ARG A 96 6.79 -3.36 -12.43
CA ARG A 96 6.07 -2.17 -11.98
C ARG A 96 5.14 -1.69 -13.09
N ALA A 97 3.85 -1.59 -12.78
CA ALA A 97 2.92 -0.84 -13.62
C ALA A 97 1.78 -0.28 -12.77
N ARG A 98 1.24 0.87 -13.19
CA ARG A 98 0.12 1.51 -12.50
C ARG A 98 -1.18 0.80 -12.84
N PHE A 99 -1.96 0.47 -11.81
CA PHE A 99 -3.33 -0.01 -11.99
C PHE A 99 -4.25 1.14 -12.40
N LEU A 100 -5.20 0.84 -13.28
CA LEU A 100 -6.23 1.76 -13.72
C LEU A 100 -7.27 1.92 -12.62
N ARG A 101 -7.88 3.11 -12.54
CA ARG A 101 -9.06 3.27 -11.69
C ARG A 101 -10.30 2.92 -12.49
N LYS A 102 -11.20 2.17 -11.86
CA LYS A 102 -12.57 1.95 -12.31
C LYS A 102 -13.38 3.23 -12.22
#